data_AF-A0A5N6S9V0-F1
#
_entry.id   AF-A0A5N6S9V0-F1
#
_cell.length_a   1.000
_cell.length_b   1.000
_cell.length_c   1.000
_cell.angle_alpha   90.00
_cell.angle_beta   90.00
_cell.angle_gamma   90.00
#
_symmetry.space_group_name_H-M   'P 1'
#
loop_
_entity.id
_entity.type
_entity.pdbx_description
1 polymer ?
#
loop_
_entity_poly.entity_id
_entity_poly.type
_entity_poly.pdbx_seq_one_letter_code
_entity_poly.pdbx_strand_id
1 'polypeptide(L)'
;MACNQPATHILRAVSDYLYEYSESPQHLGEISDSIMSLSDAIYKVKASYVHNPHSPAEFAEKLMHSIDWRELESFMDMKQRQKPYPKILFRAHMHGELFPRFIDDFTENYCDTFGSDLHLYQEWEEFCELRVSVYDLEDELPTIQDLSGEISQHLQKTQINKGRTPLDTNYYISPFLSLSADFRWTLHRSFEKHQIATDSQQSGLAIFDTSKMHEIKVRVWRVSDLLLFLDSKPRFKGSIISELSRKWAHNADEYLCLDFIPKEALLNFVPCNQMVNTEQEPYKMFLRPFFRESKNLAHFKTFGMEKLSVDDYHHLLSSFLESLLDHVSPSINGEPLVDHLIDQLADYRQWGYDLATNRLSLRQKLGRLVNREYAFGLESWVWDPNCARPWKEICWNFSEIYHERAESMIVEGF
;
A
#
# COMPACT_ATOMS: atom_id res chain seq x y z
N MET A 1 0.27 -35.19 35.27
CA MET A 1 -1.15 -34.77 35.18
C MET A 1 -1.31 -33.37 35.75
N ALA A 2 -0.79 -32.36 35.06
CA ALA A 2 -0.88 -30.97 35.49
C ALA A 2 -0.81 -30.08 34.23
N CYS A 3 -1.94 -29.87 33.56
CA CYS A 3 -2.13 -28.90 32.46
C CYS A 3 -3.64 -28.78 32.25
N ASN A 4 -4.27 -27.76 32.84
CA ASN A 4 -5.64 -27.28 32.53
C ASN A 4 -6.08 -26.11 33.44
N GLN A 5 -5.27 -25.73 34.44
CA GLN A 5 -5.60 -24.64 35.38
C GLN A 5 -5.79 -23.24 34.75
N PRO A 6 -5.13 -22.82 33.64
CA PRO A 6 -5.33 -21.47 33.09
C PRO A 6 -6.74 -21.24 32.53
N ALA A 7 -7.28 -22.22 31.79
CA ALA A 7 -8.60 -22.12 31.17
C ALA A 7 -9.74 -22.10 32.21
N THR A 8 -9.59 -22.85 33.31
CA THR A 8 -10.57 -22.86 34.39
C THR A 8 -10.56 -21.54 35.17
N HIS A 9 -9.41 -20.91 35.34
CA HIS A 9 -9.31 -19.59 35.99
C HIS A 9 -9.95 -18.48 35.14
N ILE A 10 -9.74 -18.51 33.82
CA ILE A 10 -10.35 -17.53 32.91
C ILE A 10 -11.87 -17.73 32.86
N LEU A 11 -12.36 -18.96 32.67
CA LEU A 11 -13.80 -19.25 32.68
C LEU A 11 -14.47 -18.90 34.02
N ARG A 12 -13.77 -19.11 35.14
CA ARG A 12 -14.26 -18.74 36.47
C ARG A 12 -14.28 -17.23 36.67
N ALA A 13 -13.24 -16.51 36.25
CA ALA A 13 -13.22 -15.05 36.28
C ALA A 13 -14.34 -14.44 35.42
N VAL A 14 -14.63 -15.02 34.24
CA VAL A 14 -15.74 -14.61 33.38
C VAL A 14 -17.09 -14.94 34.01
N SER A 15 -17.23 -16.10 34.64
CA SER A 15 -18.46 -16.49 35.34
C SER A 15 -18.74 -15.61 36.57
N ASP A 16 -17.72 -15.32 37.37
CA ASP A 16 -17.83 -14.51 38.59
C ASP A 16 -18.17 -13.05 38.23
N TYR A 17 -17.58 -12.51 37.15
CA TYR A 17 -17.89 -11.18 36.64
C TYR A 17 -19.30 -11.06 36.05
N LEU A 18 -19.76 -12.05 35.27
CA LEU A 18 -21.13 -12.09 34.75
C LEU A 18 -22.18 -12.24 35.86
N TYR A 19 -21.81 -12.88 36.97
CA TYR A 19 -22.64 -12.99 38.17
C TYR A 19 -22.75 -11.65 38.89
N GLU A 20 -21.64 -10.95 39.13
CA GLU A 20 -21.64 -9.59 39.68
C GLU A 20 -22.40 -8.59 38.76
N TYR A 21 -22.28 -8.73 37.43
CA TYR A 21 -23.00 -7.94 36.42
C TYR A 21 -24.53 -8.04 36.55
N SER A 22 -25.04 -9.19 36.96
CA SER A 22 -26.48 -9.43 37.14
C SER A 22 -27.08 -8.82 38.40
N GLU A 23 -26.23 -8.46 39.38
CA GLU A 23 -26.69 -7.95 40.68
C GLU A 23 -26.57 -6.42 40.83
N SER A 24 -25.85 -5.69 39.96
CA SER A 24 -25.69 -4.23 40.11
C SER A 24 -25.41 -3.48 38.79
N PRO A 25 -26.46 -3.02 38.07
CA PRO A 25 -26.33 -2.30 36.79
C PRO A 25 -25.79 -0.86 36.89
N GLN A 26 -25.45 -0.37 38.09
CA GLN A 26 -25.18 1.05 38.36
C GLN A 26 -23.70 1.46 38.23
N HIS A 27 -22.82 0.58 37.75
CA HIS A 27 -21.38 0.85 37.58
C HIS A 27 -20.98 0.97 36.10
N LEU A 28 -21.79 1.70 35.32
CA LEU A 28 -21.62 1.96 33.88
C LEU A 28 -20.48 2.94 33.52
N GLY A 29 -19.67 3.39 34.47
CA GLY A 29 -18.70 4.47 34.25
C GLY A 29 -17.39 4.06 33.58
N GLU A 30 -16.87 2.86 33.85
CA GLU A 30 -15.55 2.43 33.40
C GLU A 30 -15.53 0.91 33.19
N ILE A 31 -16.18 0.43 32.13
CA ILE A 31 -15.92 -0.92 31.65
C ILE A 31 -14.53 -0.89 31.03
N SER A 32 -13.55 -1.53 31.66
CA SER A 32 -12.20 -1.69 31.11
C SER A 32 -12.27 -2.19 29.67
N ASP A 33 -11.47 -1.64 28.75
CA ASP A 33 -11.37 -2.07 27.35
C ASP A 33 -11.17 -3.58 27.20
N SER A 34 -10.56 -4.22 28.22
CA SER A 34 -10.38 -5.67 28.29
C SER A 34 -11.70 -6.44 28.40
N ILE A 35 -12.72 -5.88 29.03
CA ILE A 35 -14.03 -6.50 29.27
C ILE A 35 -14.95 -6.31 28.06
N MET A 36 -14.92 -5.14 27.41
CA MET A 36 -15.59 -4.94 26.12
C MET A 36 -14.97 -5.87 25.05
N SER A 37 -13.64 -5.92 25.01
CA SER A 37 -12.90 -6.84 24.13
C SER A 37 -13.29 -8.31 24.37
N LEU A 38 -13.52 -8.72 25.61
CA LEU A 38 -13.97 -10.08 25.92
C LEU A 38 -15.45 -10.33 25.58
N SER A 39 -16.32 -9.34 25.81
CA SER A 39 -17.76 -9.42 25.53
C SER A 39 -18.03 -9.61 24.04
N ASP A 40 -17.45 -8.78 23.16
CA ASP A 40 -17.69 -8.99 21.74
C ASP A 40 -16.88 -10.16 21.15
N ALA A 41 -15.82 -10.65 21.81
CA ALA A 41 -15.18 -11.91 21.41
C ALA A 41 -16.14 -13.09 21.65
N ILE A 42 -16.80 -13.12 22.81
CA ILE A 42 -17.85 -14.10 23.13
C ILE A 42 -19.01 -13.98 22.13
N TYR A 43 -19.43 -12.76 21.78
CA TYR A 43 -20.49 -12.54 20.80
C TYR A 43 -20.10 -13.05 19.41
N LYS A 44 -18.90 -12.72 18.91
CA LYS A 44 -18.38 -13.22 17.63
C LYS A 44 -18.35 -14.76 17.58
N VAL A 45 -17.82 -15.41 18.62
CA VAL A 45 -17.76 -16.89 18.69
C VAL A 45 -19.16 -17.52 18.67
N LYS A 46 -20.14 -16.89 19.33
CA LYS A 46 -21.55 -17.35 19.33
C LYS A 46 -22.26 -17.08 17.99
N ALA A 47 -21.86 -16.04 17.27
CA ALA A 47 -22.46 -15.64 15.99
C ALA A 47 -21.85 -16.35 14.77
N SER A 48 -20.66 -16.96 14.91
CA SER A 48 -20.02 -17.75 13.84
C SER A 48 -20.86 -18.99 13.50
N TYR A 49 -21.57 -18.92 12.37
CA TYR A 49 -22.45 -19.99 11.85
C TYR A 49 -21.67 -21.19 11.31
N VAL A 50 -20.39 -21.03 10.98
CA VAL A 50 -19.60 -22.03 10.26
C VAL A 50 -19.29 -23.24 11.15
N HIS A 51 -19.20 -23.06 12.46
CA HIS A 51 -18.84 -24.13 13.39
C HIS A 51 -19.44 -23.86 14.77
N ASN A 52 -20.67 -24.32 15.00
CA ASN A 52 -21.28 -24.32 16.33
C ASN A 52 -20.42 -25.21 17.25
N PRO A 53 -19.72 -24.67 18.27
CA PRO A 53 -18.80 -25.47 19.07
C PRO A 53 -19.56 -26.60 19.76
N HIS A 54 -19.17 -27.83 19.47
CA HIS A 54 -19.84 -29.04 19.96
C HIS A 54 -19.36 -29.43 21.36
N SER A 55 -18.30 -28.77 21.84
CA SER A 55 -17.74 -28.97 23.18
C SER A 55 -17.30 -27.66 23.86
N PRO A 56 -17.28 -27.61 25.20
CA PRO A 56 -16.71 -26.48 25.95
C PRO A 56 -15.22 -26.23 25.65
N ALA A 57 -14.49 -27.26 25.23
CA ALA A 57 -13.08 -27.13 24.84
C ALA A 57 -12.93 -26.37 23.52
N GLU A 58 -13.73 -26.72 22.49
CA GLU A 58 -13.76 -26.01 21.20
C GLU A 58 -14.20 -24.55 21.36
N PHE A 59 -15.17 -24.29 22.25
CA PHE A 59 -15.59 -22.92 22.56
C PHE A 59 -14.45 -22.12 23.18
N ALA A 60 -13.74 -22.69 24.15
CA ALA A 60 -12.61 -22.03 24.82
C ALA A 60 -11.46 -21.74 23.85
N GLU A 61 -11.14 -22.69 22.96
CA GLU A 61 -10.11 -22.53 21.93
C GLU A 61 -10.45 -21.38 20.96
N LYS A 62 -11.67 -21.35 20.42
CA LYS A 62 -12.14 -20.25 19.57
C LYS A 62 -12.15 -18.90 20.27
N LEU A 63 -12.56 -18.88 21.54
CA LEU A 63 -12.53 -17.66 22.33
C LEU A 63 -11.11 -17.14 22.49
N MET A 64 -10.13 -18.01 22.74
CA MET A 64 -8.72 -17.63 22.80
C MET A 64 -8.22 -17.05 21.47
N HIS A 65 -8.59 -17.66 20.34
CA HIS A 65 -8.22 -17.12 19.02
C HIS A 65 -8.85 -15.76 18.74
N SER A 66 -10.13 -15.57 19.07
CA SER A 66 -10.80 -14.27 18.92
C SER A 66 -10.16 -13.19 19.79
N ILE A 67 -9.70 -13.54 21.00
CA ILE A 67 -8.95 -12.63 21.88
C ILE A 67 -7.58 -12.28 21.25
N ASP A 68 -6.87 -13.26 20.71
CA ASP A 68 -5.57 -13.05 20.06
C ASP A 68 -5.69 -12.11 18.82
N TRP A 69 -6.75 -12.28 18.02
CA TRP A 69 -7.08 -11.40 16.90
C TRP A 69 -7.36 -9.96 17.34
N ARG A 70 -8.17 -9.77 18.39
CA ARG A 70 -8.41 -8.43 18.95
C ARG A 70 -7.15 -7.78 19.50
N GLU A 71 -6.29 -8.58 20.13
CA GLU A 71 -5.01 -8.08 20.64
C GLU A 71 -4.11 -7.60 19.50
N LEU A 72 -4.07 -8.32 18.38
CA LEU A 72 -3.39 -7.90 17.17
C LEU A 72 -4.01 -6.60 16.62
N GLU A 73 -5.32 -6.55 16.39
CA GLU A 73 -6.01 -5.37 15.83
C GLU A 73 -5.75 -4.12 16.69
N SER A 74 -5.91 -4.26 18.02
CA SER A 74 -5.64 -3.17 18.97
C SER A 74 -4.19 -2.71 18.93
N PHE A 75 -3.25 -3.65 18.80
CA PHE A 75 -1.83 -3.33 18.67
C PHE A 75 -1.53 -2.59 17.36
N MET A 76 -2.09 -3.04 16.24
CA MET A 76 -1.89 -2.41 14.93
C MET A 76 -2.47 -0.99 14.91
N ASP A 77 -3.67 -0.80 15.46
CA ASP A 77 -4.30 0.52 15.62
C ASP A 77 -3.44 1.46 16.49
N MET A 78 -2.94 0.95 17.62
CA MET A 78 -2.04 1.73 18.48
C MET A 78 -0.77 2.14 17.72
N LYS A 79 -0.15 1.23 16.96
CA LYS A 79 1.06 1.52 16.18
C LYS A 79 0.81 2.52 15.06
N GLN A 80 -0.33 2.39 14.39
CA GLN A 80 -0.74 3.34 13.37
C GLN A 80 -0.96 4.75 13.96
N ARG A 81 -1.56 4.87 15.15
CA ARG A 81 -1.71 6.17 15.84
C ARG A 81 -0.35 6.78 16.24
N GLN A 82 0.61 5.95 16.65
CA GLN A 82 1.95 6.40 17.03
C GLN A 82 2.78 6.85 15.82
N LYS A 83 2.72 6.09 14.72
CA LYS A 83 3.40 6.39 13.47
C LYS A 83 2.41 6.18 12.31
N PRO A 84 1.66 7.24 11.93
CA PRO A 84 0.69 7.19 10.85
C PRO A 84 1.27 6.56 9.59
N TYR A 85 0.42 5.86 8.86
CA TYR A 85 0.78 5.34 7.55
C TYR A 85 1.02 6.50 6.58
N PRO A 86 1.93 6.35 5.62
CA PRO A 86 2.14 7.38 4.61
C PRO A 86 0.83 7.62 3.87
N LYS A 87 0.58 8.86 3.45
CA LYS A 87 -0.64 9.19 2.71
C LYS A 87 -0.75 8.43 1.39
N ILE A 88 0.39 8.04 0.83
CA ILE A 88 0.52 7.36 -0.45
C ILE A 88 1.25 6.03 -0.26
N LEU A 89 0.75 4.99 -0.93
CA LEU A 89 1.44 3.71 -1.09
C LEU A 89 1.58 3.38 -2.57
N PHE A 90 2.66 2.66 -2.89
CA PHE A 90 3.02 2.30 -4.25
C PHE A 90 3.03 0.78 -4.41
N ARG A 91 2.74 0.32 -5.63
CA ARG A 91 2.91 -1.08 -6.03
C ARG A 91 3.52 -1.17 -7.42
N ALA A 92 4.57 -1.99 -7.53
CA ALA A 92 5.06 -2.44 -8.82
C ALA A 92 4.11 -3.52 -9.33
N HIS A 93 3.27 -3.16 -10.30
CA HIS A 93 2.17 -3.98 -10.74
C HIS A 93 2.35 -4.46 -12.18
N MET A 94 1.74 -5.60 -12.50
CA MET A 94 1.75 -6.20 -13.83
C MET A 94 0.37 -6.75 -14.13
N HIS A 95 -0.37 -6.06 -14.99
CA HIS A 95 -1.61 -6.58 -15.55
C HIS A 95 -1.32 -7.76 -16.46
N GLY A 96 -2.19 -8.76 -16.45
CA GLY A 96 -1.97 -10.01 -17.18
C GLY A 96 -0.96 -10.96 -16.55
N GLU A 97 -0.47 -10.71 -15.33
CA GLU A 97 0.54 -11.58 -14.69
C GLU A 97 0.03 -13.00 -14.46
N LEU A 98 -1.21 -13.14 -13.99
CA LEU A 98 -1.87 -14.43 -13.76
C LEU A 98 -2.93 -14.76 -14.81
N PHE A 99 -3.74 -13.77 -15.21
CA PHE A 99 -4.86 -13.94 -16.12
C PHE A 99 -4.90 -12.79 -17.14
N PRO A 100 -5.09 -13.05 -18.44
CA PRO A 100 -5.05 -12.02 -19.47
C PRO A 100 -6.33 -11.18 -19.46
N ARG A 101 -6.36 -10.12 -18.64
CA ARG A 101 -7.44 -9.13 -18.59
C ARG A 101 -6.82 -7.73 -18.62
N PHE A 102 -7.37 -6.81 -19.41
CA PHE A 102 -6.79 -5.47 -19.60
C PHE A 102 -7.82 -4.35 -19.71
N ILE A 103 -9.01 -4.63 -20.23
CA ILE A 103 -10.00 -3.64 -20.61
C ILE A 103 -11.37 -4.26 -20.36
N ASP A 104 -12.30 -3.48 -19.81
CA ASP A 104 -13.71 -3.83 -19.88
C ASP A 104 -14.21 -3.54 -21.29
N ASP A 105 -14.51 -4.61 -22.02
CA ASP A 105 -14.96 -4.58 -23.42
C ASP A 105 -16.22 -3.71 -23.64
N PHE A 106 -16.99 -3.41 -22.60
CA PHE A 106 -18.21 -2.59 -22.69
C PHE A 106 -17.98 -1.11 -22.43
N THR A 107 -16.99 -0.76 -21.61
CA THR A 107 -16.79 0.62 -21.17
C THR A 107 -15.51 1.25 -21.71
N GLU A 108 -14.64 0.44 -22.34
CA GLU A 108 -13.27 0.81 -22.77
C GLU A 108 -12.41 1.40 -21.63
N ASN A 109 -12.89 1.30 -20.38
CA ASN A 109 -12.18 1.78 -19.23
C ASN A 109 -11.24 0.70 -18.71
N TYR A 110 -10.16 1.18 -18.09
CA TYR A 110 -9.28 0.34 -17.30
C TYR A 110 -10.07 -0.25 -16.11
N CYS A 111 -10.30 -1.55 -16.13
CA CYS A 111 -11.15 -2.27 -15.18
C CYS A 111 -10.41 -3.36 -14.40
N ASP A 112 -9.07 -3.32 -14.37
CA ASP A 112 -8.33 -4.36 -13.68
C ASP A 112 -8.39 -4.18 -12.15
N THR A 113 -8.49 -5.32 -11.45
CA THR A 113 -8.61 -5.38 -9.99
C THR A 113 -7.21 -5.48 -9.37
N PHE A 114 -6.98 -4.77 -8.27
CA PHE A 114 -5.72 -4.91 -7.52
C PHE A 114 -5.85 -6.03 -6.50
N GLY A 115 -6.07 -7.24 -7.01
CA GLY A 115 -6.22 -8.46 -6.22
C GLY A 115 -4.89 -9.08 -5.79
N SER A 116 -4.92 -9.74 -4.65
CA SER A 116 -3.96 -10.77 -4.25
C SER A 116 -4.05 -11.94 -5.23
N ASP A 117 -3.05 -12.82 -5.24
CA ASP A 117 -3.07 -13.95 -6.18
C ASP A 117 -4.26 -14.87 -5.92
N LEU A 118 -4.63 -15.04 -4.64
CA LEU A 118 -5.79 -15.83 -4.23
C LEU A 118 -7.08 -15.22 -4.75
N HIS A 119 -7.24 -13.91 -4.60
CA HIS A 119 -8.39 -13.19 -5.11
C HIS A 119 -8.54 -13.38 -6.63
N LEU A 120 -7.48 -13.08 -7.37
CA LEU A 120 -7.47 -13.20 -8.83
C LEU A 120 -7.73 -14.65 -9.27
N TYR A 121 -7.21 -15.63 -8.54
CA TYR A 121 -7.46 -17.05 -8.79
C TYR A 121 -8.94 -17.40 -8.59
N GLN A 122 -9.55 -16.93 -7.51
CA GLN A 122 -10.98 -17.13 -7.24
C GLN A 122 -11.85 -16.43 -8.30
N GLU A 123 -11.53 -15.19 -8.68
CA GLU A 123 -12.20 -14.46 -9.77
C GLU A 123 -12.12 -15.19 -11.12
N TRP A 124 -11.05 -15.97 -11.33
CA TRP A 124 -10.86 -16.75 -12.55
C TRP A 124 -11.62 -18.07 -12.54
N GLU A 125 -11.65 -18.77 -11.40
CA GLU A 125 -12.39 -20.03 -11.26
C GLU A 125 -13.91 -19.83 -11.19
N GLU A 126 -14.37 -18.67 -10.72
CA GLU A 126 -15.79 -18.40 -10.58
C GLU A 126 -16.49 -18.25 -11.94
N PHE A 127 -17.60 -18.98 -12.09
CA PHE A 127 -18.43 -18.92 -13.29
C PHE A 127 -19.31 -17.66 -13.35
N CYS A 128 -19.34 -16.84 -12.30
CA CYS A 128 -20.21 -15.67 -12.18
C CYS A 128 -19.57 -14.55 -11.33
N GLU A 129 -19.58 -13.32 -11.85
CA GLU A 129 -18.99 -12.11 -11.25
C GLU A 129 -19.51 -11.77 -9.83
N LEU A 130 -20.68 -12.28 -9.44
CA LEU A 130 -21.34 -11.92 -8.17
C LEU A 130 -20.90 -12.76 -6.95
N ARG A 131 -19.95 -13.68 -7.10
CA ARG A 131 -19.62 -14.68 -6.07
C ARG A 131 -18.23 -14.58 -5.45
N VAL A 132 -17.42 -13.62 -5.87
CA VAL A 132 -16.10 -13.40 -5.26
C VAL A 132 -16.33 -12.93 -3.82
N SER A 133 -16.16 -13.83 -2.86
CA SER A 133 -16.30 -13.52 -1.44
C SER A 133 -15.15 -12.64 -1.01
N VAL A 134 -15.44 -11.52 -0.35
CA VAL A 134 -14.41 -10.74 0.35
C VAL A 134 -13.78 -11.65 1.40
N TYR A 135 -12.46 -11.80 1.36
CA TYR A 135 -11.72 -12.66 2.26
C TYR A 135 -11.82 -12.10 3.69
N ASP A 136 -12.48 -12.82 4.62
CA ASP A 136 -12.41 -12.47 6.04
C ASP A 136 -11.23 -13.21 6.67
N LEU A 137 -10.27 -12.42 7.15
CA LEU A 137 -9.03 -12.87 7.76
C LEU A 137 -9.28 -13.80 8.97
N GLU A 138 -10.32 -13.53 9.77
CA GLU A 138 -10.63 -14.36 10.94
C GLU A 138 -11.27 -15.71 10.56
N ASP A 139 -11.96 -15.78 9.42
CA ASP A 139 -12.64 -16.99 8.94
C ASP A 139 -11.68 -17.94 8.22
N GLU A 140 -10.77 -17.37 7.42
CA GLU A 140 -9.83 -18.14 6.59
C GLU A 140 -8.47 -18.38 7.27
N LEU A 141 -8.06 -17.50 8.18
CA LEU A 141 -6.87 -17.65 9.03
C LEU A 141 -7.33 -17.73 10.49
N PRO A 142 -7.77 -18.90 10.97
CA PRO A 142 -8.41 -19.02 12.27
C PRO A 142 -7.49 -18.66 13.43
N THR A 143 -6.15 -18.70 13.24
CA THR A 143 -5.18 -18.37 14.28
C THR A 143 -4.12 -17.36 13.81
N ILE A 144 -3.55 -16.61 14.77
CA ILE A 144 -2.37 -15.76 14.55
C ILE A 144 -1.16 -16.57 14.08
N GLN A 145 -1.10 -17.87 14.40
CA GLN A 145 -0.05 -18.75 13.91
C GLN A 145 -0.19 -19.01 12.40
N ASP A 146 -1.41 -19.18 11.90
CA ASP A 146 -1.69 -19.33 10.48
C ASP A 146 -1.35 -18.04 9.73
N LEU A 147 -1.75 -16.88 10.29
CA LEU A 147 -1.33 -15.57 9.79
C LEU A 147 0.20 -15.47 9.67
N SER A 148 0.94 -15.85 10.72
CA SER A 148 2.40 -15.85 10.70
C SER A 148 2.97 -16.79 9.63
N GLY A 149 2.32 -17.91 9.37
CA GLY A 149 2.67 -18.86 8.31
C GLY A 149 2.52 -18.23 6.92
N GLU A 150 1.37 -17.63 6.64
CA GLU A 150 1.07 -16.98 5.36
C GLU A 150 1.98 -15.78 5.11
N ILE A 151 2.21 -14.92 6.11
CA ILE A 151 3.16 -13.79 6.00
C ILE A 151 4.57 -14.33 5.66
N SER A 152 5.01 -15.41 6.31
CA SER A 152 6.32 -15.99 6.02
C SER A 152 6.44 -16.46 4.57
N GLN A 153 5.42 -17.12 4.02
CA GLN A 153 5.43 -17.59 2.63
C GLN A 153 5.35 -16.41 1.65
N HIS A 154 4.49 -15.44 1.93
CA HIS A 154 4.33 -14.23 1.14
C HIS A 154 5.64 -13.44 1.02
N LEU A 155 6.31 -13.15 2.13
CA LEU A 155 7.58 -12.41 2.12
C LEU A 155 8.71 -13.18 1.41
N GLN A 156 8.69 -14.52 1.45
CA GLN A 156 9.65 -15.33 0.70
C GLN A 156 9.38 -15.21 -0.81
N LYS A 157 8.12 -15.19 -1.24
CA LYS A 157 7.71 -15.00 -2.63
C LYS A 157 8.07 -13.62 -3.16
N THR A 158 7.86 -12.56 -2.38
CA THR A 158 8.13 -11.18 -2.84
C THR A 158 9.64 -10.92 -2.97
N GLN A 159 10.45 -11.61 -2.17
CA GLN A 159 11.91 -11.50 -2.17
C GLN A 159 12.60 -12.41 -3.20
N ILE A 160 12.16 -13.68 -3.26
CA ILE A 160 12.72 -14.70 -4.13
C ILE A 160 11.66 -14.92 -5.20
N ASN A 161 11.94 -14.62 -6.46
CA ASN A 161 11.08 -14.95 -7.61
C ASN A 161 10.95 -16.49 -7.77
N LYS A 162 10.52 -17.21 -6.73
CA LYS A 162 10.27 -18.65 -6.67
C LYS A 162 8.80 -18.85 -7.03
N GLY A 163 8.55 -19.62 -8.08
CA GLY A 163 7.22 -19.67 -8.67
C GLY A 163 6.96 -18.38 -9.43
N ARG A 164 7.61 -18.17 -10.58
CA ARG A 164 7.44 -16.93 -11.36
C ARG A 164 6.08 -16.86 -12.03
N THR A 165 5.46 -18.01 -12.25
CA THR A 165 4.18 -18.12 -12.91
C THR A 165 3.31 -19.13 -12.17
N PRO A 166 1.97 -19.00 -12.24
CA PRO A 166 1.04 -20.00 -11.71
C PRO A 166 1.18 -21.39 -12.38
N LEU A 167 2.01 -21.50 -13.42
CA LEU A 167 2.39 -22.77 -14.07
C LEU A 167 3.50 -23.52 -13.32
N ASP A 168 4.22 -22.85 -12.41
CA ASP A 168 5.20 -23.50 -11.56
C ASP A 168 4.47 -24.33 -10.49
N THR A 169 4.77 -25.63 -10.39
CA THR A 169 4.12 -26.55 -9.44
C THR A 169 4.32 -26.19 -7.96
N ASN A 170 5.20 -25.23 -7.66
CA ASN A 170 5.45 -24.69 -6.33
C ASN A 170 5.03 -23.22 -6.19
N TYR A 171 4.15 -22.71 -7.08
CA TYR A 171 3.63 -21.35 -6.97
C TYR A 171 2.78 -21.22 -5.71
N TYR A 172 3.18 -20.31 -4.84
CA TYR A 172 2.39 -19.96 -3.66
C TYR A 172 1.36 -18.88 -4.05
N ILE A 173 0.09 -19.24 -3.95
CA ILE A 173 -1.06 -18.34 -4.15
C ILE A 173 -1.28 -17.60 -2.85
N SER A 174 -0.90 -16.32 -2.80
CA SER A 174 -0.96 -15.57 -1.55
C SER A 174 -2.30 -14.84 -1.40
N PRO A 175 -2.86 -14.77 -0.18
CA PRO A 175 -4.00 -13.91 0.14
C PRO A 175 -3.61 -12.43 0.32
N PHE A 176 -2.32 -12.11 0.27
CA PHE A 176 -1.81 -10.76 0.50
C PHE A 176 -1.37 -10.07 -0.79
N LEU A 177 -1.53 -8.75 -0.77
CA LEU A 177 -1.02 -7.81 -1.75
C LEU A 177 0.07 -6.94 -1.09
N SER A 178 1.31 -7.02 -1.58
CA SER A 178 2.37 -6.11 -1.15
C SER A 178 2.19 -4.70 -1.69
N LEU A 179 2.38 -3.74 -0.81
CA LEU A 179 2.52 -2.31 -1.07
C LEU A 179 3.83 -1.82 -0.45
N SER A 180 4.30 -0.66 -0.89
CA SER A 180 5.53 -0.05 -0.38
C SER A 180 5.38 1.46 -0.25
N ALA A 181 5.99 2.03 0.79
CA ALA A 181 6.12 3.48 0.92
C ALA A 181 7.38 4.04 0.24
N ASP A 182 8.30 3.17 -0.20
CA ASP A 182 9.51 3.57 -0.92
C ASP A 182 9.21 3.66 -2.42
N PHE A 183 8.94 4.88 -2.87
CA PHE A 183 8.67 5.21 -4.26
C PHE A 183 9.78 4.73 -5.20
N ARG A 184 11.06 4.99 -4.86
CA ARG A 184 12.19 4.66 -5.73
C ARG A 184 12.37 3.14 -5.85
N TRP A 185 12.25 2.43 -4.74
CA TRP A 185 12.26 0.97 -4.72
C TRP A 185 11.16 0.40 -5.60
N THR A 186 9.93 0.91 -5.43
CA THR A 186 8.78 0.41 -6.18
C THR A 186 8.88 0.73 -7.67
N LEU A 187 9.38 1.91 -8.02
CA LEU A 187 9.64 2.29 -9.40
C LEU A 187 10.68 1.38 -10.05
N HIS A 188 11.80 1.11 -9.34
CA HIS A 188 12.82 0.16 -9.80
C HIS A 188 12.24 -1.24 -10.04
N ARG A 189 11.45 -1.75 -9.09
CA ARG A 189 10.74 -3.03 -9.22
C ARG A 189 9.76 -3.07 -10.39
N SER A 190 9.13 -1.94 -10.72
CA SER A 190 8.22 -1.82 -11.87
C SER A 190 8.98 -2.04 -13.19
N PHE A 191 10.22 -1.53 -13.31
CA PHE A 191 11.08 -1.78 -14.47
C PHE A 191 11.65 -3.21 -14.50
N GLU A 192 11.95 -3.81 -13.35
CA GLU A 192 12.33 -5.23 -13.32
C GLU A 192 11.19 -6.13 -13.82
N LYS A 193 9.94 -5.82 -13.42
CA LYS A 193 8.73 -6.47 -13.96
C LYS A 193 8.58 -6.22 -15.46
N HIS A 194 8.81 -4.99 -15.92
CA HIS A 194 8.71 -4.63 -17.34
C HIS A 194 9.65 -5.45 -18.23
N GLN A 195 10.89 -5.70 -17.79
CA GLN A 195 11.87 -6.46 -18.57
C GLN A 195 11.47 -7.92 -18.83
N ILE A 196 10.57 -8.47 -18.02
CA ILE A 196 10.10 -9.85 -18.13
C ILE A 196 8.64 -9.94 -18.59
N ALA A 197 8.00 -8.81 -18.88
CA ALA A 197 6.62 -8.76 -19.35
C ALA A 197 6.52 -9.34 -20.77
N THR A 198 5.45 -10.09 -21.03
CA THR A 198 5.08 -10.52 -22.39
C THR A 198 4.29 -9.44 -23.12
N ASP A 199 4.08 -9.61 -24.43
CA ASP A 199 3.25 -8.69 -25.25
C ASP A 199 1.79 -8.62 -24.75
N SER A 200 1.35 -9.64 -24.01
CA SER A 200 0.03 -9.73 -23.40
C SER A 200 0.05 -9.29 -21.94
N GLN A 201 1.01 -8.48 -21.50
CA GLN A 201 1.17 -8.00 -20.13
C GLN A 201 1.50 -6.51 -20.10
N GLN A 202 1.01 -5.80 -19.10
CA GLN A 202 1.30 -4.39 -18.90
C GLN A 202 1.83 -4.13 -17.50
N SER A 203 3.12 -3.88 -17.41
CA SER A 203 3.78 -3.48 -16.17
C SER A 203 3.70 -1.97 -15.95
N GLY A 204 3.52 -1.55 -14.71
CA GLY A 204 3.53 -0.14 -14.34
C GLY A 204 3.59 0.08 -12.83
N LEU A 205 3.54 1.36 -12.47
CA LEU A 205 3.48 1.81 -11.09
C LEU A 205 2.02 2.12 -10.73
N ALA A 206 1.45 1.38 -9.78
CA ALA A 206 0.17 1.73 -9.18
C ALA A 206 0.40 2.60 -7.94
N ILE A 207 -0.41 3.64 -7.79
CA ILE A 207 -0.32 4.65 -6.74
C ILE A 207 -1.66 4.70 -6.01
N PHE A 208 -1.66 4.53 -4.69
CA PHE A 208 -2.88 4.44 -3.88
C PHE A 208 -2.95 5.56 -2.84
N ASP A 209 -4.15 6.11 -2.64
CA ASP A 209 -4.45 6.99 -1.51
C ASP A 209 -4.86 6.15 -0.29
N THR A 210 -3.98 6.14 0.71
CA THR A 210 -4.26 5.40 1.94
C THR A 210 -5.49 5.92 2.67
N SER A 211 -5.79 7.22 2.63
CA SER A 211 -6.98 7.79 3.30
C SER A 211 -8.24 7.17 2.70
N LYS A 212 -8.27 7.04 1.37
CA LYS A 212 -9.38 6.41 0.65
C LYS A 212 -9.48 4.92 0.93
N MET A 213 -8.34 4.21 1.01
CA MET A 213 -8.29 2.81 1.45
C MET A 213 -8.94 2.63 2.83
N HIS A 214 -8.62 3.49 3.80
CA HIS A 214 -9.21 3.42 5.14
C HIS A 214 -10.71 3.76 5.13
N GLU A 215 -11.13 4.76 4.35
CA GLU A 215 -12.53 5.16 4.20
C GLU A 215 -13.40 3.98 3.72
N ILE A 216 -12.90 3.23 2.74
CA ILE A 216 -13.57 2.05 2.19
C ILE A 216 -13.23 0.74 2.94
N LYS A 217 -12.61 0.85 4.12
CA LYS A 217 -12.30 -0.25 5.05
C LYS A 217 -11.33 -1.31 4.53
N VAL A 218 -10.45 -0.95 3.59
CA VAL A 218 -9.33 -1.81 3.20
C VAL A 218 -8.34 -1.89 4.35
N ARG A 219 -8.05 -3.11 4.80
CA ARG A 219 -7.08 -3.36 5.88
C ARG A 219 -5.68 -3.37 5.31
N VAL A 220 -4.86 -2.41 5.75
CA VAL A 220 -3.44 -2.32 5.41
C VAL A 220 -2.64 -2.40 6.68
N TRP A 221 -1.58 -3.22 6.69
CA TRP A 221 -0.70 -3.37 7.84
C TRP A 221 0.74 -3.15 7.47
N ARG A 222 1.43 -2.28 8.22
CA ARG A 222 2.88 -2.15 8.11
C ARG A 222 3.54 -3.45 8.59
N VAL A 223 4.34 -4.09 7.74
CA VAL A 223 4.96 -5.39 8.05
C VAL A 223 5.86 -5.31 9.27
N SER A 224 6.61 -4.22 9.45
CA SER A 224 7.47 -4.07 10.64
C SER A 224 6.70 -4.06 11.95
N ASP A 225 5.47 -3.52 11.97
CA ASP A 225 4.61 -3.52 13.15
C ASP A 225 4.02 -4.92 13.40
N LEU A 226 3.60 -5.64 12.35
CA LEU A 226 3.19 -7.05 12.44
C LEU A 226 4.30 -7.93 13.02
N LEU A 227 5.52 -7.81 12.49
CA LEU A 227 6.68 -8.56 12.96
C LEU A 227 6.99 -8.24 14.43
N LEU A 228 6.90 -6.98 14.83
CA LEU A 228 7.10 -6.56 16.21
C LEU A 228 6.05 -7.19 17.15
N PHE A 229 4.79 -7.27 16.73
CA PHE A 229 3.75 -7.95 17.49
C PHE A 229 4.07 -9.43 17.68
N LEU A 230 4.36 -10.14 16.59
CA LEU A 230 4.70 -11.56 16.60
C LEU A 230 5.92 -11.85 17.49
N ASP A 231 6.96 -11.02 17.41
CA ASP A 231 8.17 -11.17 18.22
C ASP A 231 7.91 -10.90 19.72
N SER A 232 6.97 -10.02 20.04
CA SER A 232 6.61 -9.69 21.43
C SER A 232 5.82 -10.78 22.15
N LYS A 233 5.32 -11.79 21.40
CA LYS A 233 4.43 -12.83 21.91
C LYS A 233 5.02 -14.22 21.65
N PRO A 234 5.81 -14.77 22.60
CA PRO A 234 6.43 -16.08 22.44
C PRO A 234 5.46 -17.23 22.14
N ARG A 235 4.17 -17.10 22.51
CA ARG A 235 3.12 -18.07 22.22
C ARG A 235 2.71 -18.11 20.74
N PHE A 236 3.01 -17.07 19.97
CA PHE A 236 2.78 -16.99 18.52
C PHE A 236 4.03 -17.31 17.71
N LYS A 237 5.06 -17.92 18.33
CA LYS A 237 6.22 -18.45 17.61
C LYS A 237 5.78 -19.61 16.70
N GLY A 238 5.29 -19.26 15.51
CA GLY A 238 5.04 -20.16 14.40
C GLY A 238 6.27 -20.30 13.50
N SER A 239 6.03 -20.30 12.18
CA SER A 239 7.09 -20.28 11.16
C SER A 239 8.05 -19.11 11.38
N ILE A 240 9.33 -19.42 11.55
CA ILE A 240 10.36 -18.39 11.74
C ILE A 240 10.48 -17.61 10.43
N ILE A 241 9.93 -16.40 10.41
CA ILE A 241 10.14 -15.44 9.33
C ILE A 241 11.64 -15.13 9.30
N SER A 242 12.28 -15.51 8.20
CA SER A 242 13.74 -15.45 8.06
C SER A 242 14.25 -14.02 8.20
N GLU A 243 15.46 -13.86 8.75
CA GLU A 243 16.12 -12.55 8.86
C GLU A 243 16.25 -11.85 7.50
N LEU A 244 16.37 -12.64 6.43
CA LEU A 244 16.45 -12.13 5.07
C LEU A 244 15.12 -11.52 4.61
N SER A 245 14.00 -12.19 4.87
CA SER A 245 12.64 -11.69 4.60
C SER A 245 12.34 -10.44 5.44
N ARG A 246 12.79 -10.42 6.69
CA ARG A 246 12.64 -9.24 7.59
C ARG A 246 13.40 -8.03 7.05
N LYS A 247 14.66 -8.22 6.64
CA LYS A 247 15.47 -7.16 6.02
C LYS A 247 14.86 -6.67 4.72
N TRP A 248 14.31 -7.57 3.89
CA TRP A 248 13.63 -7.20 2.66
C TRP A 248 12.42 -6.30 2.94
N ALA A 249 11.50 -6.76 3.79
CA ALA A 249 10.31 -5.99 4.16
C ALA A 249 10.66 -4.63 4.77
N HIS A 250 11.73 -4.57 5.58
CA HIS A 250 12.22 -3.30 6.13
C HIS A 250 12.77 -2.37 5.05
N ASN A 251 13.60 -2.88 4.14
CA ASN A 251 14.18 -2.07 3.06
C ASN A 251 13.14 -1.55 2.09
N ALA A 252 12.07 -2.31 1.86
CA ALA A 252 10.96 -1.91 1.02
C ALA A 252 9.96 -0.98 1.72
N ASP A 253 10.10 -0.74 3.03
CA ASP A 253 9.03 -0.21 3.89
C ASP A 253 7.68 -0.84 3.52
N GLU A 254 7.61 -2.17 3.67
CA GLU A 254 6.53 -3.00 3.15
C GLU A 254 5.26 -2.91 3.98
N TYR A 255 4.14 -2.86 3.27
CA TYR A 255 2.79 -2.91 3.80
C TYR A 255 2.05 -4.07 3.13
N LEU A 256 1.22 -4.78 3.88
CA LEU A 256 0.36 -5.83 3.35
C LEU A 256 -1.08 -5.36 3.35
N CYS A 257 -1.72 -5.51 2.21
CA CYS A 257 -3.17 -5.44 2.08
C CYS A 257 -3.70 -6.86 1.93
N LEU A 258 -4.83 -7.15 2.56
CA LEU A 258 -5.53 -8.41 2.35
C LEU A 258 -6.40 -8.32 1.10
N ASP A 259 -6.54 -9.44 0.40
CA ASP A 259 -7.58 -9.68 -0.61
C ASP A 259 -7.43 -8.81 -1.85
N PHE A 260 -7.96 -7.59 -1.87
CA PHE A 260 -7.84 -6.67 -3.00
C PHE A 260 -7.95 -5.20 -2.59
N ILE A 261 -7.50 -4.31 -3.46
CA ILE A 261 -7.72 -2.86 -3.35
C ILE A 261 -8.72 -2.43 -4.41
N PRO A 262 -9.86 -1.83 -4.03
CA PRO A 262 -10.82 -1.27 -4.98
C PRO A 262 -10.22 -0.12 -5.80
N LYS A 263 -10.68 0.03 -7.05
CA LYS A 263 -10.23 1.07 -7.98
C LYS A 263 -10.41 2.48 -7.43
N GLU A 264 -11.40 2.69 -6.56
CA GLU A 264 -11.69 3.98 -5.93
C GLU A 264 -10.53 4.49 -5.06
N ALA A 265 -9.64 3.61 -4.61
CA ALA A 265 -8.42 3.99 -3.88
C ALA A 265 -7.20 4.20 -4.78
N LEU A 266 -7.29 3.85 -6.07
CA LEU A 266 -6.23 4.09 -7.06
C LEU A 266 -6.21 5.58 -7.43
N LEU A 267 -5.10 6.24 -7.13
CA LEU A 267 -4.82 7.60 -7.60
C LEU A 267 -4.42 7.60 -9.06
N ASN A 268 -3.50 6.71 -9.43
CA ASN A 268 -3.01 6.57 -10.79
C ASN A 268 -2.37 5.20 -11.01
N PHE A 269 -2.44 4.70 -12.24
CA PHE A 269 -1.58 3.62 -12.72
C PHE A 269 -0.78 4.14 -13.90
N VAL A 270 0.56 4.10 -13.78
CA VAL A 270 1.45 4.66 -14.79
C VAL A 270 2.23 3.52 -15.45
N PRO A 271 1.90 3.14 -16.70
CA PRO A 271 2.65 2.19 -17.49
C PRO A 271 4.14 2.55 -17.63
N CYS A 272 5.02 1.53 -17.55
CA CYS A 272 6.47 1.73 -17.66
C CYS A 272 6.91 2.37 -18.98
N ASN A 273 6.18 2.12 -20.08
CA ASN A 273 6.44 2.73 -21.38
C ASN A 273 6.06 4.23 -21.43
N GLN A 274 5.15 4.71 -20.57
CA GLN A 274 4.80 6.12 -20.47
C GLN A 274 5.79 6.89 -19.58
N MET A 275 6.35 6.23 -18.55
CA MET A 275 7.40 6.80 -17.69
C MET A 275 8.75 6.99 -18.41
N VAL A 276 8.89 6.40 -19.59
CA VAL A 276 10.11 6.38 -20.39
C VAL A 276 9.74 6.90 -21.77
N ASN A 277 9.93 8.19 -22.03
CA ASN A 277 9.73 8.75 -23.36
C ASN A 277 10.71 8.10 -24.37
N THR A 278 10.27 7.04 -25.05
CA THR A 278 11.08 6.21 -25.96
C THR A 278 11.50 6.94 -27.23
N GLU A 279 10.86 8.09 -27.54
CA GLU A 279 11.23 8.94 -28.67
C GLU A 279 12.42 9.87 -28.35
N GLN A 280 12.76 10.01 -27.07
CA GLN A 280 13.92 10.79 -26.63
C GLN A 280 15.19 9.95 -26.65
N GLU A 281 16.32 10.59 -26.95
CA GLU A 281 17.62 9.95 -26.85
C GLU A 281 17.86 9.46 -25.41
N PRO A 282 18.44 8.27 -25.18
CA PRO A 282 18.53 7.66 -23.83
C PRO A 282 19.20 8.52 -22.74
N TYR A 283 20.00 9.51 -23.13
CA TYR A 283 20.65 10.48 -22.24
C TYR A 283 19.80 11.72 -21.91
N LYS A 284 18.62 11.86 -22.51
CA LYS A 284 17.63 12.91 -22.23
C LYS A 284 16.49 12.42 -21.34
N MET A 285 16.65 11.27 -20.69
CA MET A 285 15.64 10.68 -19.80
C MET A 285 16.03 10.88 -18.34
N PHE A 286 15.07 11.24 -17.49
CA PHE A 286 15.30 11.26 -16.03
C PHE A 286 15.64 9.85 -15.49
N LEU A 287 14.93 8.82 -15.94
CA LEU A 287 15.23 7.45 -15.54
C LEU A 287 16.32 6.85 -16.44
N ARG A 288 17.57 7.06 -16.02
CA ARG A 288 18.78 6.55 -16.71
C ARG A 288 18.66 5.04 -17.00
N PRO A 289 19.17 4.54 -18.14
CA PRO A 289 19.15 3.10 -18.47
C PRO A 289 19.68 2.21 -17.33
N PHE A 290 20.77 2.63 -16.67
CA PHE A 290 21.34 1.89 -15.55
C PHE A 290 20.40 1.72 -14.36
N PHE A 291 19.50 2.68 -14.10
CA PHE A 291 18.46 2.49 -13.09
C PHE A 291 17.51 1.38 -13.52
N ARG A 292 16.96 1.51 -14.74
CA ARG A 292 15.93 0.63 -15.32
C ARG A 292 16.40 -0.81 -15.51
N GLU A 293 17.69 -1.00 -15.84
CA GLU A 293 18.28 -2.30 -16.20
C GLU A 293 19.06 -2.94 -15.04
N SER A 294 19.24 -2.23 -13.92
CA SER A 294 19.97 -2.80 -12.77
C SER A 294 19.20 -3.94 -12.11
N LYS A 295 19.94 -4.99 -11.71
CA LYS A 295 19.39 -6.17 -10.99
C LYS A 295 18.98 -5.90 -9.54
N ASN A 296 19.37 -4.76 -8.98
CA ASN A 296 18.96 -4.27 -7.66
C ASN A 296 19.38 -2.81 -7.49
N LEU A 297 18.68 -2.06 -6.63
CA LEU A 297 19.00 -0.67 -6.31
C LEU A 297 20.41 -0.45 -5.75
N ALA A 298 21.01 -1.43 -5.06
CA ALA A 298 22.35 -1.28 -4.52
C ALA A 298 23.41 -1.21 -5.64
N HIS A 299 23.22 -2.00 -6.70
CA HIS A 299 24.06 -1.96 -7.89
C HIS A 299 23.94 -0.60 -8.59
N PHE A 300 22.73 -0.06 -8.70
CA PHE A 300 22.52 1.30 -9.23
C PHE A 300 23.38 2.36 -8.51
N LYS A 301 23.48 2.28 -7.17
CA LYS A 301 24.29 3.23 -6.38
C LYS A 301 25.80 3.12 -6.62
N THR A 302 26.29 2.06 -7.25
CA THR A 302 27.71 1.92 -7.60
C THR A 302 28.07 2.59 -8.91
N PHE A 303 27.09 2.93 -9.74
CA PHE A 303 27.33 3.74 -10.94
C PHE A 303 27.62 5.17 -10.51
N GLY A 304 28.65 5.77 -11.11
CA GLY A 304 29.02 7.15 -10.83
C GLY A 304 27.85 8.11 -11.01
N MET A 305 27.86 9.19 -10.22
CA MET A 305 26.87 10.25 -10.35
C MET A 305 27.06 11.03 -11.65
N GLU A 306 25.97 11.33 -12.33
CA GLU A 306 25.96 12.17 -13.51
C GLU A 306 25.93 13.63 -13.09
N LYS A 307 26.95 14.39 -13.51
CA LYS A 307 27.00 15.82 -13.27
C LYS A 307 26.04 16.51 -14.21
N LEU A 308 25.12 17.28 -13.65
CA LEU A 308 24.08 17.95 -14.41
C LEU A 308 23.87 19.37 -13.88
N SER A 309 23.48 20.31 -14.74
CA SER A 309 23.01 21.61 -14.26
C SER A 309 21.63 21.46 -13.61
N VAL A 310 21.26 22.40 -12.75
CA VAL A 310 19.94 22.38 -12.10
C VAL A 310 18.81 22.52 -13.12
N ASP A 311 19.04 23.27 -14.19
CA ASP A 311 18.01 23.56 -15.19
C ASP A 311 17.84 22.37 -16.14
N ASP A 312 18.93 21.67 -16.49
CA ASP A 312 18.84 20.39 -17.20
C ASP A 312 18.12 19.34 -16.36
N TYR A 313 18.41 19.27 -15.05
CA TYR A 313 17.76 18.32 -14.14
C TYR A 313 16.26 18.56 -14.08
N HIS A 314 15.88 19.83 -14.01
CA HIS A 314 14.50 20.27 -14.02
C HIS A 314 13.81 19.92 -15.34
N HIS A 315 14.48 20.08 -16.48
CA HIS A 315 13.92 19.72 -17.78
C HIS A 315 13.66 18.21 -17.90
N LEU A 316 14.60 17.37 -17.44
CA LEU A 316 14.42 15.92 -17.39
C LEU A 316 13.23 15.54 -16.49
N LEU A 317 13.09 16.21 -15.35
CA LEU A 317 12.02 15.94 -14.39
C LEU A 317 10.64 16.35 -14.87
N SER A 318 10.50 17.46 -15.60
CA SER A 318 9.19 17.93 -16.08
C SER A 318 8.50 16.86 -16.93
N SER A 319 9.20 16.28 -17.91
CA SER A 319 8.69 15.15 -18.73
C SER A 319 8.31 13.92 -17.88
N PHE A 320 9.13 13.58 -16.88
CA PHE A 320 8.85 12.43 -16.00
C PHE A 320 7.66 12.68 -15.07
N LEU A 321 7.54 13.89 -14.53
CA LEU A 321 6.42 14.32 -13.68
C LEU A 321 5.13 14.40 -14.49
N GLU A 322 5.20 14.83 -15.76
CA GLU A 322 4.07 14.80 -16.69
C GLU A 322 3.51 13.39 -16.75
N SER A 323 4.32 12.39 -17.10
CA SER A 323 3.86 11.00 -17.18
C SER A 323 3.32 10.46 -15.85
N LEU A 324 3.86 10.87 -14.70
CA LEU A 324 3.40 10.38 -13.40
C LEU A 324 2.09 11.02 -12.93
N LEU A 325 1.87 12.28 -13.30
CA LEU A 325 0.74 13.09 -12.86
C LEU A 325 -0.37 13.13 -13.92
N ASP A 326 -0.07 12.70 -15.14
CA ASP A 326 -1.07 12.49 -16.18
C ASP A 326 -2.09 11.44 -15.70
N HIS A 327 -3.38 11.75 -15.88
CA HIS A 327 -4.50 10.90 -15.47
C HIS A 327 -4.67 10.63 -13.95
N VAL A 328 -4.08 11.44 -13.06
CA VAL A 328 -4.44 11.38 -11.62
C VAL A 328 -5.94 11.60 -11.46
N SER A 329 -6.60 10.69 -10.75
CA SER A 329 -8.05 10.71 -10.59
C SER A 329 -8.56 12.05 -10.02
N PRO A 330 -9.46 12.77 -10.71
CA PRO A 330 -9.95 14.07 -10.27
C PRO A 330 -10.83 13.99 -9.01
N SER A 331 -11.27 12.78 -8.63
CA SER A 331 -12.09 12.54 -7.44
C SER A 331 -11.28 12.39 -6.15
N ILE A 332 -9.95 12.40 -6.22
CA ILE A 332 -9.07 12.15 -5.07
C ILE A 332 -8.07 13.31 -4.93
N ASN A 333 -7.76 13.70 -3.69
CA ASN A 333 -6.77 14.75 -3.45
C ASN A 333 -5.36 14.26 -3.82
N GLY A 334 -4.80 14.80 -4.91
CA GLY A 334 -3.45 14.51 -5.38
C GLY A 334 -2.33 15.29 -4.69
N GLU A 335 -2.62 16.30 -3.86
CA GLU A 335 -1.61 17.10 -3.15
C GLU A 335 -0.61 16.25 -2.35
N PRO A 336 -1.02 15.19 -1.61
CA PRO A 336 -0.09 14.35 -0.87
C PRO A 336 0.91 13.61 -1.76
N LEU A 337 0.49 13.22 -2.97
CA LEU A 337 1.36 12.58 -3.96
C LEU A 337 2.40 13.57 -4.45
N VAL A 338 1.98 14.79 -4.80
CA VAL A 338 2.85 15.86 -5.27
C VAL A 338 3.92 16.22 -4.24
N ASP A 339 3.51 16.47 -3.00
CA ASP A 339 4.44 16.80 -1.91
C ASP A 339 5.45 15.67 -1.70
N HIS A 340 4.98 14.42 -1.73
CA HIS A 340 5.84 13.25 -1.62
C HIS A 340 6.85 13.18 -2.77
N LEU A 341 6.41 13.33 -4.02
CA LEU A 341 7.27 13.31 -5.20
C LEU A 341 8.32 14.43 -5.15
N ILE A 342 7.92 15.66 -4.79
CA ILE A 342 8.85 16.79 -4.63
C ILE A 342 9.94 16.45 -3.61
N ASP A 343 9.58 15.87 -2.46
CA ASP A 343 10.54 15.51 -1.42
C ASP A 343 11.52 14.41 -1.84
N GLN A 344 11.04 13.42 -2.61
CA GLN A 344 11.84 12.32 -3.15
C GLN A 344 12.76 12.76 -4.29
N LEU A 345 12.26 13.58 -5.22
CA LEU A 345 13.03 14.07 -6.37
C LEU A 345 14.03 15.16 -5.96
N ALA A 346 13.76 15.90 -4.88
CA ALA A 346 14.73 16.84 -4.32
C ALA A 346 16.00 16.15 -3.78
N ASP A 347 15.93 14.85 -3.44
CA ASP A 347 17.11 14.05 -3.09
C ASP A 347 17.79 13.46 -4.33
N TYR A 348 18.23 14.35 -5.22
CA TYR A 348 18.79 14.05 -6.55
C TYR A 348 19.94 13.01 -6.54
N ARG A 349 20.68 12.89 -5.43
CA ARG A 349 21.76 11.89 -5.27
C ARG A 349 21.22 10.47 -5.25
N GLN A 350 20.01 10.27 -4.73
CA GLN A 350 19.34 8.96 -4.75
C GLN A 350 18.97 8.49 -6.15
N TRP A 351 18.93 9.42 -7.10
CA TRP A 351 18.65 9.21 -8.52
C TRP A 351 19.93 9.21 -9.37
N GLY A 352 21.11 9.20 -8.73
CA GLY A 352 22.40 9.09 -9.42
C GLY A 352 22.84 10.37 -10.11
N TYR A 353 22.41 11.53 -9.63
CA TYR A 353 22.82 12.84 -10.13
C TYR A 353 23.70 13.59 -9.12
N ASP A 354 24.57 14.46 -9.64
CA ASP A 354 25.36 15.42 -8.88
C ASP A 354 25.07 16.84 -9.40
N LEU A 355 24.45 17.64 -8.54
CA LEU A 355 23.98 18.99 -8.86
C LEU A 355 24.71 20.02 -7.98
N ALA A 356 25.06 21.16 -8.57
CA ALA A 356 25.59 22.33 -7.86
C ALA A 356 24.49 23.13 -7.13
N THR A 357 23.67 22.45 -6.33
CA THR A 357 22.61 23.03 -5.50
C THR A 357 22.41 22.20 -4.23
N ASN A 358 21.64 22.71 -3.27
CA ASN A 358 21.22 21.93 -2.11
C ASN A 358 19.78 21.44 -2.27
N ARG A 359 19.40 20.44 -1.46
CA ARG A 359 18.07 19.80 -1.48
C ARG A 359 16.94 20.80 -1.27
N LEU A 360 17.08 21.77 -0.36
CA LEU A 360 16.03 22.75 -0.04
C LEU A 360 15.74 23.68 -1.22
N SER A 361 16.79 24.21 -1.85
CA SER A 361 16.69 25.06 -3.03
C SER A 361 16.07 24.31 -4.21
N LEU A 362 16.43 23.04 -4.40
CA LEU A 362 15.84 22.21 -5.44
C LEU A 362 14.34 21.92 -5.16
N ARG A 363 14.00 21.56 -3.92
CA ARG A 363 12.62 21.36 -3.48
C ARG A 363 11.73 22.57 -3.78
N GLN A 364 12.23 23.78 -3.50
CA GLN A 364 11.52 25.02 -3.81
C GLN A 364 11.31 25.22 -5.31
N LYS A 365 12.33 24.93 -6.15
CA LYS A 365 12.19 24.98 -7.60
C LYS A 365 11.15 23.96 -8.10
N LEU A 366 11.18 22.72 -7.60
CA LEU A 366 10.23 21.68 -7.96
C LEU A 366 8.80 22.02 -7.52
N GLY A 367 8.61 22.58 -6.33
CA GLY A 367 7.28 23.05 -5.91
C GLY A 367 6.72 24.13 -6.83
N ARG A 368 7.56 25.06 -7.32
CA ARG A 368 7.14 26.05 -8.32
C ARG A 368 6.82 25.42 -9.67
N LEU A 369 7.59 24.42 -10.10
CA LEU A 369 7.32 23.67 -11.32
C LEU A 369 5.93 23.06 -11.27
N VAL A 370 5.69 22.28 -10.21
CA VAL A 370 4.42 21.55 -10.09
C VAL A 370 3.23 22.49 -9.98
N ASN A 371 3.36 23.58 -9.22
CA ASN A 371 2.30 24.58 -9.09
C ASN A 371 2.03 25.38 -10.37
N ARG A 372 3.04 25.56 -11.25
CA ARG A 372 2.89 26.29 -12.52
C ARG A 372 2.34 25.41 -13.63
N GLU A 373 2.81 24.18 -13.73
CA GLU A 373 2.47 23.27 -14.84
C GLU A 373 1.25 22.41 -14.54
N TYR A 374 1.02 22.04 -13.27
CA TYR A 374 0.02 21.03 -12.89
C TYR A 374 -0.99 21.52 -11.84
N ALA A 375 -1.16 22.84 -11.67
CA ALA A 375 -2.01 23.50 -10.65
C ALA A 375 -3.18 22.62 -10.14
N PHE A 376 -2.92 21.94 -9.02
CA PHE A 376 -3.87 21.04 -8.39
C PHE A 376 -4.95 21.87 -7.69
N GLY A 377 -6.22 21.66 -8.03
CA GLY A 377 -7.35 22.27 -7.33
C GLY A 377 -7.99 23.52 -7.97
N LEU A 378 -7.73 23.85 -9.23
CA LEU A 378 -8.60 24.75 -10.00
C LEU A 378 -9.55 23.89 -10.86
N GLU A 379 -10.76 23.70 -10.33
CA GLU A 379 -11.98 23.21 -10.98
C GLU A 379 -11.76 22.28 -12.18
N SER A 380 -11.75 20.98 -11.87
CA SER A 380 -12.24 19.89 -12.72
C SER A 380 -11.99 20.06 -14.21
N TRP A 381 -11.02 19.29 -14.69
CA TRP A 381 -10.89 18.89 -16.09
C TRP A 381 -12.25 18.35 -16.56
N VAL A 382 -13.09 19.23 -17.10
CA VAL A 382 -14.26 18.84 -17.86
C VAL A 382 -13.69 18.17 -19.08
N TRP A 383 -13.96 16.87 -19.21
CA TRP A 383 -13.71 16.10 -20.41
C TRP A 383 -14.55 16.72 -21.53
N ASP A 384 -14.01 17.73 -22.21
CA ASP A 384 -14.55 18.25 -23.47
C ASP A 384 -13.79 17.57 -24.60
N PRO A 385 -14.39 16.57 -25.28
CA PRO A 385 -13.74 15.86 -26.38
C PRO A 385 -13.48 16.74 -27.61
N ASN A 386 -13.83 18.04 -27.61
CA ASN A 386 -13.69 18.93 -28.76
C ASN A 386 -12.80 20.18 -28.55
N CYS A 387 -12.18 20.38 -27.38
CA CYS A 387 -11.46 21.64 -27.14
C CYS A 387 -10.01 21.64 -27.65
N ALA A 388 -9.84 21.96 -28.94
CA ALA A 388 -8.60 22.53 -29.45
C ALA A 388 -8.59 24.05 -29.22
N ARG A 389 -7.92 24.58 -28.18
CA ARG A 389 -7.36 25.96 -28.06
C ARG A 389 -6.58 26.19 -26.75
N PRO A 390 -5.74 27.25 -26.64
CA PRO A 390 -4.42 27.16 -26.02
C PRO A 390 -4.40 27.62 -24.56
N TRP A 391 -3.94 26.71 -23.71
CA TRP A 391 -3.67 26.81 -22.27
C TRP A 391 -2.95 28.09 -21.77
N LYS A 392 -2.23 28.80 -22.65
CA LYS A 392 -1.34 29.92 -22.30
C LYS A 392 -2.02 31.17 -21.76
N GLU A 393 -3.26 31.49 -22.15
CA GLU A 393 -3.94 32.73 -21.70
C GLU A 393 -4.62 32.59 -20.33
N ILE A 394 -4.99 31.38 -19.92
CA ILE A 394 -5.63 31.13 -18.62
C ILE A 394 -4.58 31.05 -17.50
N CYS A 395 -3.40 30.47 -17.76
CA CYS A 395 -2.29 30.42 -16.81
C CYS A 395 -1.74 31.82 -16.46
N TRP A 396 -1.87 32.81 -17.35
CA TRP A 396 -1.35 34.16 -17.10
C TRP A 396 -2.11 34.88 -15.98
N ASN A 397 -3.45 34.79 -15.98
CA ASN A 397 -4.30 35.46 -14.99
C ASN A 397 -4.23 34.87 -13.58
N PHE A 398 -3.89 33.58 -13.43
CA PHE A 398 -3.76 32.95 -12.11
C PHE A 398 -2.37 33.06 -11.50
N SER A 399 -1.33 33.28 -12.33
CA SER A 399 0.02 33.55 -11.82
C SER A 399 0.11 34.86 -11.03
N GLU A 400 -0.70 35.87 -11.35
CA GLU A 400 -0.80 37.13 -10.60
C GLU A 400 -1.45 36.92 -9.22
N ILE A 401 -2.50 36.09 -9.12
CA ILE A 401 -3.21 35.81 -7.85
C ILE A 401 -2.32 35.03 -6.85
N TYR A 402 -1.46 34.14 -7.34
CA TYR A 402 -0.53 33.38 -6.48
C TYR A 402 0.75 34.15 -6.13
N HIS A 403 1.18 35.11 -6.97
CA HIS A 403 2.28 36.01 -6.59
C HIS A 403 1.86 36.91 -5.43
N GLU A 404 0.62 37.41 -5.41
CA GLU A 404 0.08 38.20 -4.29
C GLU A 404 0.00 37.38 -2.98
N ARG A 405 -0.38 36.09 -3.04
CA ARG A 405 -0.39 35.22 -1.85
C ARG A 405 1.01 34.89 -1.34
N ALA A 406 1.94 34.59 -2.23
CA ALA A 406 3.33 34.30 -1.84
C ALA A 406 4.04 35.53 -1.25
N GLU A 407 3.72 36.74 -1.72
CA GLU A 407 4.23 37.99 -1.13
C GLU A 407 3.55 38.32 0.20
N SER A 408 2.26 38.02 0.38
CA SER A 408 1.56 38.21 1.67
C SER A 408 2.13 37.35 2.80
N MET A 409 2.61 36.14 2.51
CA MET A 409 3.25 35.26 3.51
C MET A 409 4.68 35.67 3.89
N ILE A 410 5.30 36.58 3.13
CA ILE A 410 6.62 37.14 3.46
C ILE A 410 6.48 38.36 4.40
N VAL A 411 5.32 39.02 4.43
CA VAL A 411 5.08 40.23 5.23
C VAL A 411 4.59 39.92 6.65
N GLU A 412 3.99 38.75 6.91
CA GLU A 412 3.58 38.32 8.27
C GLU A 412 4.70 37.68 9.11
N GLY A 413 5.96 37.77 8.65
CA GLY A 413 7.14 37.22 9.30
C GLY A 413 8.18 38.27 9.74
N PHE A 414 7.74 39.47 10.15
CA PHE A 414 8.60 40.48 10.80
C PHE A 414 8.01 40.98 12.11
#